data_AF-A0A8T5XJU9-F1
#
_entry.id   AF-A0A8T5XJU9-F1
#
_cell.length_a   1.000
_cell.length_b   1.000
_cell.length_c   1.000
_cell.angle_alpha   90.00
_cell.angle_beta   90.00
_cell.angle_gamma   90.00
#
_symmetry.space_group_name_H-M   'P 1'
#
loop_
_entity.id
_entity.type
_entity.pdbx_description
1 polymer ?
#
loop_
_entity_poly.entity_id
_entity_poly.type
_entity_poly.pdbx_seq_one_letter_code
_entity_poly.pdbx_strand_id
1 'polypeptide(L)'
;MTEKEKMLSGMGYNSMIDELINDRLRAKTLCKRFNDTKPNEIKERKLILSELFSKANGCFIEPNFFCDYGYNIEIGENFFANHNCVILDVNKVIIGKNVM
;
A
#
# COMPACT_ATOMS: atom_id res chain seq x y z
N MET A 1 -5.62 -10.52 22.35
CA MET A 1 -5.15 -10.10 21.01
C MET A 1 -6.34 -9.73 20.17
N THR A 2 -6.32 -8.55 19.54
CA THR A 2 -7.30 -8.17 18.50
C THR A 2 -7.10 -9.03 17.24
N GLU A 3 -8.06 -9.04 16.31
CA GLU A 3 -7.90 -9.77 15.05
C GLU A 3 -6.76 -9.17 14.20
N LYS A 4 -6.52 -7.86 14.29
CA LYS A 4 -5.37 -7.21 13.67
C LYS A 4 -4.04 -7.67 14.27
N GLU A 5 -3.96 -7.81 15.59
CA GLU A 5 -2.77 -8.36 16.25
C GLU A 5 -2.52 -9.82 15.84
N LYS A 6 -3.58 -10.64 15.75
CA LYS A 6 -3.47 -12.03 15.25
C LYS A 6 -2.98 -12.08 13.80
N MET A 7 -3.53 -11.22 12.93
CA MET A 7 -3.11 -11.08 11.53
C MET A 7 -1.61 -10.79 11.44
N LEU A 8 -1.13 -9.79 12.18
CA LEU A 8 0.27 -9.36 12.16
C LEU A 8 1.21 -10.37 12.81
N SER A 9 0.72 -11.19 13.75
CA SER A 9 1.49 -12.30 14.34
C SER A 9 1.45 -13.60 13.51
N GLY A 10 0.80 -13.60 12.34
CA GLY A 10 0.67 -14.79 11.49
C GLY A 10 -0.26 -15.89 12.04
N MET A 11 -1.12 -15.55 13.00
CA MET A 11 -2.14 -16.45 13.52
C MET A 11 -3.38 -16.44 12.62
N GLY A 12 -4.21 -17.47 12.72
CA GLY A 12 -5.56 -17.44 12.15
C GLY A 12 -6.35 -16.27 12.74
N TYR A 13 -6.97 -15.47 11.87
CA TYR A 13 -7.72 -14.27 12.24
C TYR A 13 -8.98 -14.13 11.38
N ASN A 14 -9.96 -13.39 11.88
CA ASN A 14 -11.16 -13.02 11.14
C ASN A 14 -10.96 -11.68 10.44
N SER A 15 -10.83 -11.71 9.11
CA SER A 15 -10.67 -10.51 8.27
C SER A 15 -11.96 -9.71 8.07
N MET A 16 -13.11 -10.24 8.50
CA MET A 16 -14.45 -9.68 8.28
C MET A 16 -14.96 -8.82 9.46
N ILE A 17 -14.06 -8.39 10.33
CA ILE A 17 -14.40 -7.40 11.38
C ILE A 17 -14.32 -5.97 10.84
N ASP A 18 -15.11 -5.07 11.42
CA ASP A 18 -15.21 -3.68 10.97
C ASP A 18 -13.87 -2.96 10.88
N GLU A 19 -12.96 -3.18 11.84
CA GLU A 19 -11.61 -2.60 11.83
C GLU A 19 -10.87 -2.92 10.52
N LEU A 20 -10.74 -4.20 10.19
CA LEU A 20 -9.99 -4.65 9.02
C LEU A 20 -10.73 -4.36 7.71
N ILE A 21 -12.06 -4.31 7.73
CA ILE A 21 -12.87 -3.86 6.58
C ILE A 21 -12.60 -2.39 6.28
N ASN A 22 -12.65 -1.53 7.30
CA ASN A 22 -12.42 -0.10 7.17
C ASN A 22 -10.99 0.20 6.74
N ASP A 23 -10.01 -0.54 7.26
CA ASP A 23 -8.62 -0.42 6.84
C ASP A 23 -8.43 -0.76 5.35
N ARG A 24 -9.05 -1.84 4.85
CA ARG A 24 -9.03 -2.17 3.41
C ARG A 24 -9.77 -1.15 2.57
N LEU A 25 -10.88 -0.61 3.06
CA LEU A 25 -11.63 0.44 2.36
C LEU A 25 -10.79 1.71 2.21
N ARG A 26 -10.04 2.10 3.24
CA ARG A 26 -9.08 3.22 3.19
C ARG A 26 -8.04 2.99 2.09
N ALA A 27 -7.39 1.84 2.10
CA ALA A 27 -6.36 1.49 1.12
C ALA A 27 -6.92 1.50 -0.31
N LYS A 28 -8.07 0.85 -0.56
CA LYS A 28 -8.72 0.82 -1.87
C LYS A 28 -9.14 2.21 -2.35
N THR A 29 -9.59 3.08 -1.45
CA THR A 29 -9.93 4.47 -1.77
C THR A 29 -8.69 5.25 -2.24
N LEU A 30 -7.57 5.09 -1.53
CA LEU A 30 -6.30 5.72 -1.91
C LEU A 30 -5.74 5.15 -3.22
N CYS A 31 -5.78 3.82 -3.41
CA CYS A 31 -5.40 3.18 -4.66
C CYS A 31 -6.26 3.71 -5.82
N LYS A 32 -7.58 3.86 -5.64
CA LYS A 32 -8.45 4.43 -6.67
C LYS A 32 -8.07 5.88 -6.99
N ARG A 33 -7.86 6.71 -5.96
CA ARG A 33 -7.41 8.11 -6.12
C ARG A 33 -6.08 8.18 -6.89
N PHE A 34 -5.12 7.31 -6.57
CA PHE A 34 -3.84 7.21 -7.27
C PHE A 34 -4.02 6.80 -8.74
N ASN A 35 -4.82 5.76 -8.97
CA ASN A 35 -5.06 5.18 -10.28
C ASN A 35 -5.78 6.15 -11.24
N ASP A 36 -6.58 7.07 -10.70
CA ASP A 36 -7.29 8.08 -11.49
C ASP A 36 -6.44 9.32 -11.82
N THR A 37 -5.21 9.43 -11.28
CA THR A 37 -4.36 10.61 -11.51
C THR A 37 -3.86 10.69 -12.95
N LYS A 38 -3.81 11.91 -13.50
CA LYS A 38 -3.23 12.18 -14.82
C LYS A 38 -1.70 12.00 -14.80
N PRO A 39 -1.08 11.71 -15.96
CA PRO A 39 0.38 11.52 -16.05
C PRO A 39 1.22 12.69 -15.50
N ASN A 40 0.71 13.92 -15.59
CA ASN A 40 1.41 15.12 -15.13
C ASN A 40 1.16 15.48 -13.64
N GLU A 41 0.31 14.73 -12.92
CA GLU A 41 -0.04 14.98 -11.51
C GLU A 41 0.97 14.35 -10.54
N ILE A 42 2.27 14.55 -10.79
CA ILE A 42 3.37 13.89 -10.06
C ILE A 42 3.34 14.22 -8.56
N LYS A 43 3.00 15.45 -8.20
CA LYS A 43 2.92 15.87 -6.79
C LYS A 43 1.78 15.17 -6.05
N GLU A 44 0.62 15.07 -6.68
CA GLU A 44 -0.54 14.38 -6.10
C GLU A 44 -0.26 12.88 -5.95
N ARG A 45 0.33 12.24 -6.97
CA ARG A 45 0.78 10.85 -6.89
C ARG A 45 1.68 10.60 -5.68
N LYS A 46 2.67 11.47 -5.44
CA LYS A 46 3.56 11.37 -4.27
C LYS A 46 2.84 11.52 -2.94
N LEU A 47 1.89 12.46 -2.85
CA LEU A 47 1.09 12.66 -1.64
C LEU A 47 0.25 11.41 -1.34
N ILE A 48 -0.46 10.87 -2.33
CA ILE A 48 -1.27 9.66 -2.16
C ILE A 48 -0.44 8.48 -1.70
N LEU A 49 0.72 8.22 -2.34
CA LEU A 49 1.59 7.11 -1.95
C LEU A 49 2.16 7.28 -0.52
N SER A 50 2.41 8.53 -0.09
CA SER A 50 2.82 8.82 1.28
C SER A 50 1.70 8.64 2.31
N GLU A 51 0.44 8.81 1.91
CA GLU A 51 -0.74 8.50 2.74
C GLU A 51 -1.04 6.99 2.76
N LEU A 52 -0.72 6.28 1.68
CA LEU A 52 -1.01 4.86 1.50
C LEU A 52 -0.02 3.98 2.26
N PHE A 53 1.27 4.21 2.08
CA PHE A 53 2.36 3.40 2.65
C PHE A 53 2.84 3.92 3.99
N SER A 54 3.36 3.04 4.86
CA SER A 54 4.02 3.49 6.08
C SER A 54 5.37 4.15 5.82
N LYS A 55 6.02 3.81 4.70
CA LYS A 55 7.25 4.45 4.24
C LYS A 55 7.32 4.47 2.71
N ALA A 56 7.54 5.65 2.14
CA ALA A 56 7.57 5.88 0.69
C ALA A 56 8.75 6.78 0.29
N ASN A 57 9.99 6.31 0.53
CA ASN A 57 11.18 7.13 0.31
C ASN A 57 11.59 7.16 -1.16
N GLY A 58 11.05 8.10 -1.95
CA GLY A 58 11.49 8.29 -3.34
C GLY A 58 11.13 7.10 -4.24
N CYS A 59 9.87 6.68 -4.18
CA CYS A 59 9.32 5.70 -5.09
C CYS A 59 8.70 6.35 -6.34
N PHE A 60 8.73 5.60 -7.44
CA PHE A 60 7.96 5.88 -8.64
C PHE A 60 7.18 4.64 -9.02
N ILE A 61 5.86 4.76 -9.03
CA ILE A 61 4.95 3.66 -9.37
C ILE A 61 4.09 4.15 -10.52
N GLU A 62 3.98 3.34 -11.58
CA GLU A 62 3.06 3.61 -12.65
C GLU A 62 1.65 3.12 -12.30
N PRO A 63 0.60 3.96 -12.44
CA PRO A 63 -0.78 3.50 -12.35
C PRO A 63 -1.09 2.41 -13.39
N ASN A 64 -1.89 1.39 -13.09
CA ASN A 64 -2.61 1.18 -11.84
C ASN A 64 -1.76 0.43 -10.79
N PHE A 65 -2.00 0.71 -9.51
CA PHE A 65 -1.43 -0.01 -8.37
C PHE A 65 -2.54 -0.54 -7.45
N PHE A 66 -2.28 -1.69 -6.81
CA PHE A 66 -3.23 -2.33 -5.90
C PHE A 66 -2.54 -2.90 -4.65
N CYS A 67 -3.16 -2.71 -3.49
CA CYS A 67 -2.80 -3.38 -2.24
C CYS A 67 -4.02 -3.60 -1.33
N ASP A 68 -3.85 -4.39 -0.27
CA ASP A 68 -4.91 -4.70 0.68
C ASP A 68 -5.04 -3.62 1.75
N TYR A 69 -3.93 -3.22 2.40
CA TYR A 69 -3.93 -2.34 3.57
C TYR A 69 -3.06 -1.08 3.39
N GLY A 70 -2.02 -1.14 2.56
CA GLY A 70 -1.06 -0.08 2.28
C GLY A 70 -0.07 0.15 3.43
N TYR A 71 -0.55 0.29 4.66
CA TYR A 71 0.31 0.64 5.81
C TYR A 71 1.32 -0.45 6.18
N ASN A 72 1.15 -1.68 5.69
CA ASN A 72 2.11 -2.77 5.90
C ASN A 72 3.29 -2.72 4.93
N ILE A 73 3.25 -1.83 3.92
CA ILE A 73 4.28 -1.70 2.89
C ILE A 73 5.28 -0.61 3.29
N GLU A 74 6.55 -0.97 3.36
CA GLU A 74 7.68 -0.07 3.56
C GLU A 74 8.60 -0.11 2.34
N ILE A 75 8.80 1.04 1.69
CA ILE A 75 9.61 1.18 0.49
C ILE A 75 10.89 1.96 0.76
N GLY A 76 12.02 1.37 0.36
CA GLY A 76 13.34 1.98 0.33
C GLY A 76 13.55 3.00 -0.79
N GLU A 77 14.77 3.54 -0.86
CA GLU A 77 15.16 4.56 -1.84
C GLU A 77 15.20 4.02 -3.28
N ASN A 78 14.79 4.84 -4.25
CA ASN A 78 14.84 4.55 -5.68
C ASN A 78 14.08 3.27 -6.09
N PHE A 79 12.87 3.10 -5.54
CA PHE A 79 11.98 2.02 -5.97
C PHE A 79 11.24 2.41 -7.24
N PHE A 80 11.19 1.49 -8.19
CA PHE A 80 10.35 1.56 -9.37
C PHE A 80 9.39 0.37 -9.41
N ALA A 81 8.13 0.63 -9.73
CA ALA A 81 7.20 -0.43 -10.14
C ALA A 81 6.45 0.03 -11.40
N ASN A 82 6.40 -0.86 -12.39
CA ASN A 82 5.65 -0.61 -13.60
C ASN A 82 4.14 -0.85 -13.38
N HIS A 83 3.35 -0.63 -14.44
CA HIS A 83 1.90 -0.73 -14.44
C HIS A 83 1.37 -2.04 -13.83
N ASN A 84 0.24 -1.95 -13.13
CA ASN A 84 -0.52 -3.07 -12.60
C ASN A 84 0.23 -3.91 -11.56
N CYS A 85 1.17 -3.31 -10.83
CA CYS A 85 1.78 -3.95 -9.68
C CYS A 85 0.70 -4.20 -8.58
N VAL A 86 0.70 -5.41 -8.04
CA VAL A 86 -0.21 -5.85 -6.97
C VAL A 86 0.63 -6.34 -5.79
N ILE A 87 0.39 -5.77 -4.60
CA ILE A 87 1.04 -6.20 -3.36
C ILE A 87 -0.05 -6.58 -2.34
N LEU A 88 -0.21 -7.88 -2.08
CA LEU A 88 -1.13 -8.38 -1.05
C LEU A 88 -0.47 -8.29 0.33
N ASP A 89 -0.62 -7.15 0.98
CA ASP A 89 0.08 -6.78 2.21
C ASP A 89 -0.74 -7.09 3.48
N VAL A 90 -1.21 -8.32 3.62
CA VAL A 90 -1.85 -8.81 4.87
C VAL A 90 -0.92 -8.65 6.07
N ASN A 91 0.38 -8.80 5.85
CA ASN A 91 1.42 -8.56 6.84
C ASN A 91 2.55 -7.73 6.19
N LYS A 92 3.59 -7.43 6.98
CA LYS A 92 4.66 -6.51 6.63
C LYS A 92 5.38 -6.92 5.32
N VAL A 93 5.45 -5.97 4.39
CA VAL A 93 6.20 -6.06 3.13
C VAL A 93 7.28 -4.99 3.16
N ILE A 94 8.54 -5.40 3.15
CA ILE A 94 9.69 -4.48 3.18
C ILE A 94 10.44 -4.59 1.86
N ILE A 95 10.46 -3.50 1.11
CA ILE A 95 11.17 -3.40 -0.17
C ILE A 95 12.45 -2.58 0.04
N GLY A 96 13.57 -3.13 -0.42
CA GLY A 96 14.91 -2.54 -0.26
C GLY A 96 15.16 -1.31 -1.13
N LYS A 97 16.43 -0.93 -1.24
CA LYS A 97 16.89 0.18 -2.10
C LYS A 97 17.14 -0.30 -3.53
N ASN A 98 16.89 0.56 -4.52
CA ASN A 98 17.15 0.33 -5.95
C ASN A 98 16.46 -0.93 -6.53
N VAL A 99 15.24 -1.22 -6.10
CA VAL A 99 14.42 -2.33 -6.61
C VAL A 99 13.59 -1.84 -7.81
N MET A 100 13.51 -2.65 -8.87
CA MET A 100 12.73 -2.41 -10.09
C MET A 100 11.85 -3.61 -10.44
#